data_AF-A0A6N2NEE3-F1
#
_entry.id   AF-A0A6N2NEE3-F1
#
_cell.length_a   1.000
_cell.length_b   1.000
_cell.length_c   1.000
_cell.angle_alpha   90.00
_cell.angle_beta   90.00
_cell.angle_gamma   90.00
#
_symmetry.space_group_name_H-M   'P 1'
#
loop_
_entity.id
_entity.type
_entity.pdbx_description
1 polymer ?
#
loop_
_entity_poly.entity_id
_entity_poly.type
_entity_poly.pdbx_seq_one_letter_code
_entity_poly.pdbx_strand_id
1 'polypeptide(L)'
;MQMAFDAKILRVPEVQWLGVFPSDFEKYDLPQQCLLPLTAEDKRRTETLLLRCYLQKEVLEWRLELELMLQKGVKFEIEAFSVHTLSFLSDQYIPSKIQEVEVLPGNKIKS
;
A
#
# COMPACT_ATOMS: atom_id res chain seq x y z
N MET A 1 -15.90 -9.85 -20.89
CA MET A 1 -15.95 -10.64 -19.64
C MET A 1 -15.04 -11.85 -19.78
N GLN A 2 -13.71 -11.64 -19.76
CA GLN A 2 -12.76 -12.72 -20.11
C GLN A 2 -11.46 -12.73 -19.29
N MET A 3 -11.18 -11.71 -18.46
CA MET A 3 -9.90 -11.62 -17.72
C MET A 3 -9.96 -12.11 -16.26
N ALA A 4 -11.16 -12.34 -15.70
CA ALA A 4 -11.30 -12.72 -14.28
C ALA A 4 -11.15 -14.24 -14.03
N PHE A 5 -11.32 -15.07 -15.07
CA PHE A 5 -11.26 -16.53 -14.93
C PHE A 5 -9.81 -17.04 -14.89
N ASP A 6 -8.95 -16.51 -15.76
CA ASP A 6 -7.52 -16.87 -15.81
C ASP A 6 -6.68 -16.22 -14.69
N ALA A 7 -7.28 -15.30 -13.93
CA ALA A 7 -6.62 -14.62 -12.80
C ALA A 7 -6.11 -15.61 -11.73
N LYS A 8 -6.68 -16.83 -11.64
CA LYS A 8 -6.19 -17.86 -10.71
C LYS A 8 -4.87 -18.50 -11.16
N ILE A 9 -4.58 -18.53 -12.45
CA ILE A 9 -3.40 -19.17 -13.05
C ILE A 9 -2.31 -18.13 -13.36
N LEU A 10 -2.72 -16.88 -13.59
CA LEU A 10 -1.82 -15.76 -13.89
C LEU A 10 -1.39 -14.94 -12.66
N ARG A 11 -1.93 -15.23 -11.47
CA ARG A 11 -1.52 -14.57 -10.22
C ARG A 11 -0.28 -15.24 -9.66
N VAL A 12 0.67 -14.44 -9.18
CA VAL A 12 1.76 -14.89 -8.32
C VAL A 12 1.33 -14.63 -6.88
N PRO A 13 0.80 -15.64 -6.16
CA PRO A 13 0.24 -15.43 -4.82
C PRO A 13 1.31 -15.06 -3.78
N GLU A 14 2.58 -15.34 -4.03
CA GLU A 14 3.67 -14.91 -3.14
C GLU A 14 4.05 -13.43 -3.28
N VAL A 15 3.51 -12.70 -4.27
CA VAL A 15 3.78 -11.27 -4.40
C VAL A 15 3.10 -10.52 -3.25
N GLN A 16 3.93 -9.83 -2.48
CA GLN A 16 3.48 -9.01 -1.37
C GLN A 16 3.62 -7.53 -1.73
N TRP A 17 2.61 -6.75 -1.37
CA TRP A 17 2.68 -5.31 -1.48
C TRP A 17 3.40 -4.75 -0.26
N LEU A 18 4.65 -4.34 -0.46
CA LEU A 18 5.52 -3.84 0.61
C LEU A 18 5.14 -2.42 1.09
N GLY A 19 4.44 -1.67 0.25
CA GLY A 19 4.16 -0.24 0.39
C GLY A 19 4.28 0.48 -0.97
N VAL A 20 4.24 1.80 -1.03
CA VAL A 20 4.17 2.80 0.05
C VAL A 20 2.75 2.99 0.56
N PHE A 21 2.57 2.98 1.88
CA PHE A 21 1.25 3.14 2.50
C PHE A 21 1.00 4.58 2.97
N PRO A 22 -0.26 5.06 2.95
CA PRO A 22 -0.68 6.32 3.56
C PRO A 22 -0.23 6.49 5.03
N SER A 23 -0.19 5.40 5.81
CA SER A 23 0.34 5.40 7.18
C SER A 23 1.85 5.62 7.27
N ASP A 24 2.62 5.28 6.22
CA ASP A 24 4.07 5.48 6.19
C ASP A 24 4.45 6.96 6.27
N PHE A 25 3.56 7.86 5.85
CA PHE A 25 3.77 9.30 5.96
C PHE A 25 4.06 9.71 7.41
N GLU A 26 3.28 9.22 8.38
CA GLU A 26 3.47 9.53 9.80
C GLU A 26 4.65 8.74 10.39
N LYS A 27 4.84 7.50 9.94
CA LYS A 27 5.89 6.61 10.45
C LYS A 27 7.30 7.12 10.18
N TYR A 28 7.50 7.72 9.01
CA TYR A 28 8.80 8.21 8.56
C TYR A 28 8.92 9.74 8.62
N ASP A 29 7.99 10.40 9.30
CA ASP A 29 7.96 11.86 9.51
C ASP A 29 8.21 12.63 8.20
N LEU A 30 7.47 12.24 7.16
CA LEU A 30 7.61 12.87 5.85
C LEU A 30 7.10 14.31 5.92
N PRO A 31 7.76 15.24 5.23
CA PRO A 31 7.45 16.63 5.43
C PRO A 31 6.18 17.01 4.66
N GLN A 32 5.35 17.87 5.25
CA GLN A 32 4.00 18.17 4.74
C GLN A 32 3.98 18.73 3.31
N GLN A 33 5.06 19.36 2.85
CA GLN A 33 5.16 19.83 1.46
C GLN A 33 5.08 18.72 0.40
N CYS A 34 5.30 17.46 0.80
CA CYS A 34 5.18 16.30 -0.10
C CYS A 34 3.75 15.77 -0.21
N LEU A 35 2.82 16.29 0.61
CA LEU A 35 1.42 15.91 0.54
C LEU A 35 0.73 16.63 -0.61
N LEU A 36 0.06 15.83 -1.44
CA LEU A 36 -0.74 16.27 -2.55
C LEU A 36 -2.22 16.01 -2.22
N PRO A 37 -3.12 16.98 -2.41
CA PRO A 37 -4.54 16.73 -2.22
C PRO A 37 -5.04 15.70 -3.23
N LEU A 38 -5.94 14.81 -2.80
CA LEU A 38 -6.56 13.85 -3.71
C LEU A 38 -7.42 14.57 -4.74
N THR A 39 -7.21 14.21 -6.01
CA THR A 39 -8.09 14.65 -7.09
C THR A 39 -9.43 13.91 -7.02
N ALA A 40 -10.46 14.45 -7.69
CA ALA A 40 -11.76 13.78 -7.79
C ALA A 40 -11.63 12.37 -8.42
N GLU A 41 -10.71 12.23 -9.37
CA GLU A 41 -10.41 10.96 -10.03
C GLU A 41 -9.75 9.97 -9.06
N ASP A 42 -8.80 10.43 -8.23
CA ASP A 42 -8.19 9.57 -7.20
C ASP A 42 -9.23 9.04 -6.22
N LYS A 43 -10.13 9.92 -5.73
CA LYS A 43 -11.22 9.53 -4.81
C LYS A 43 -12.12 8.47 -5.43
N ARG A 44 -12.58 8.70 -6.67
CA ARG A 44 -13.43 7.76 -7.40
C ARG A 44 -12.75 6.41 -7.61
N ARG A 45 -11.45 6.40 -7.92
CA ARG A 45 -10.66 5.16 -8.07
C ARG A 45 -10.56 4.41 -6.76
N THR A 46 -10.23 5.09 -5.66
CA THR A 46 -10.13 4.47 -4.34
C THR A 46 -11.47 3.89 -3.87
N GLU A 47 -12.57 4.61 -4.05
CA GLU A 47 -13.93 4.09 -3.77
C GLU A 47 -14.24 2.85 -4.60
N THR A 48 -13.91 2.87 -5.90
CA THR A 48 -14.11 1.71 -6.79
C THR A 48 -13.25 0.51 -6.37
N LEU A 49 -12.02 0.75 -5.90
CA LEU A 49 -11.14 -0.30 -5.37
C LEU A 49 -11.73 -0.91 -4.10
N LEU A 50 -12.22 -0.10 -3.16
CA LEU A 50 -12.83 -0.57 -1.90
C LEU A 50 -14.04 -1.51 -2.09
N LEU A 51 -14.72 -1.43 -3.24
CA LEU A 51 -15.82 -2.32 -3.61
C LEU A 51 -15.36 -3.69 -4.13
N ARG A 52 -14.07 -3.89 -4.40
CA ARG A 52 -13.56 -5.15 -4.95
C ARG A 52 -13.59 -6.25 -3.90
N CYS A 53 -14.08 -7.43 -4.29
CA CYS A 53 -14.29 -8.56 -3.39
C CYS A 53 -13.00 -9.10 -2.73
N TYR A 54 -11.84 -8.97 -3.38
CA TYR A 54 -10.55 -9.41 -2.81
C TYR A 54 -10.06 -8.50 -1.69
N LEU A 55 -10.34 -7.19 -1.73
CA LEU A 55 -10.01 -6.25 -0.65
C LEU A 55 -10.87 -6.46 0.60
N GLN A 56 -12.04 -7.09 0.46
CA GLN A 56 -12.92 -7.41 1.58
C GLN A 56 -12.58 -8.74 2.24
N LYS A 57 -11.90 -9.66 1.53
CA LYS A 57 -11.73 -11.05 1.95
C LYS A 57 -10.27 -11.46 2.18
N GLU A 58 -9.34 -10.92 1.41
CA GLU A 58 -7.95 -11.39 1.41
C GLU A 58 -7.02 -10.45 2.19
N VAL A 59 -7.22 -9.13 2.14
CA VAL A 59 -6.27 -8.17 2.76
C VAL A 59 -6.98 -6.98 3.41
N LEU A 60 -7.33 -7.13 4.70
CA LEU A 60 -7.96 -6.07 5.51
C LEU A 60 -7.07 -4.85 5.69
N GLU A 61 -5.75 -5.03 5.79
CA GLU A 61 -4.79 -3.95 5.98
C GLU A 61 -4.83 -2.95 4.82
N TRP A 62 -4.87 -3.44 3.58
CA TRP A 62 -4.96 -2.57 2.39
C TRP A 62 -6.24 -1.77 2.36
N ARG A 63 -7.35 -2.35 2.84
CA ARG A 63 -8.61 -1.63 2.97
C ARG A 63 -8.49 -0.46 3.95
N LEU A 64 -7.90 -0.70 5.13
CA LEU A 64 -7.70 0.35 6.14
C LEU A 64 -6.83 1.49 5.61
N GLU A 65 -5.78 1.18 4.87
CA GLU A 65 -4.92 2.18 4.23
C GLU A 65 -5.67 3.01 3.18
N LEU A 66 -6.50 2.39 2.35
CA LEU A 66 -7.33 3.10 1.37
C LEU A 66 -8.40 3.98 2.04
N GLU A 67 -9.01 3.51 3.14
CA GLU A 67 -9.93 4.31 3.95
C GLU A 67 -9.21 5.50 4.62
N LEU A 68 -8.01 5.29 5.15
CA LEU A 68 -7.16 6.34 5.72
C LEU A 68 -6.80 7.39 4.67
N MET A 69 -6.47 6.96 3.45
CA MET A 69 -6.19 7.85 2.32
C MET A 69 -7.41 8.73 1.98
N LEU A 70 -8.62 8.15 1.92
CA LEU A 70 -9.86 8.90 1.68
C LEU A 70 -10.19 9.85 2.83
N GLN A 71 -9.99 9.42 4.08
CA GLN A 71 -10.25 10.21 5.28
C GLN A 71 -9.33 11.43 5.34
N LYS A 72 -8.02 11.24 5.12
CA LYS A 72 -7.04 12.34 5.13
C LYS A 72 -7.16 13.22 3.89
N GLY A 73 -7.64 12.67 2.77
CA GLY A 73 -7.83 13.41 1.54
C GLY A 73 -6.52 13.84 0.86
N VAL A 74 -5.41 13.18 1.20
CA VAL A 74 -4.08 13.46 0.64
C VAL A 74 -3.38 12.17 0.18
N LYS A 75 -2.43 12.32 -0.73
CA LYS A 75 -1.47 11.31 -1.20
C LYS A 75 -0.06 11.88 -1.18
N PHE A 76 0.93 11.02 -1.32
CA PHE A 76 2.30 11.44 -1.53
C PHE A 76 2.99 10.48 -2.50
N GLU A 77 4.09 10.91 -3.07
CA GLU A 77 4.87 10.12 -4.02
C GLU A 77 6.04 9.46 -3.31
N ILE A 78 6.53 8.33 -3.86
CA ILE A 78 7.68 7.62 -3.30
C ILE A 78 8.94 8.50 -3.25
N GLU A 79 9.04 9.50 -4.14
CA GLU A 79 10.11 10.50 -4.15
C GLU A 79 10.16 11.35 -2.88
N ALA A 80 9.07 11.42 -2.11
CA ALA A 80 9.03 12.11 -0.81
C ALA A 80 10.07 11.55 0.18
N PHE A 81 10.41 10.26 0.07
CA PHE A 81 11.44 9.64 0.89
C PHE A 81 12.86 10.11 0.53
N SER A 82 13.07 10.59 -0.70
CA SER A 82 14.36 11.11 -1.16
C SER A 82 14.62 12.55 -0.74
N VAL A 83 13.65 13.22 -0.09
CA VAL A 83 13.80 14.61 0.38
C VAL A 83 14.92 14.74 1.41
N HIS A 84 15.09 13.73 2.27
CA HIS A 84 16.13 13.72 3.30
C HIS A 84 17.47 13.21 2.76
N THR A 85 17.46 12.08 2.04
CA THR A 85 18.66 11.48 1.46
C THR A 85 18.25 10.58 0.30
N LEU A 86 18.94 10.66 -0.84
CA LEU A 86 18.65 9.84 -2.02
C LEU A 86 18.70 8.33 -1.71
N SER A 87 19.56 7.92 -0.77
CA SER A 87 19.74 6.53 -0.36
C SER A 87 18.78 6.09 0.75
N PHE A 88 17.89 6.96 1.26
CA PHE A 88 16.97 6.60 2.33
C PHE A 88 16.08 5.38 1.97
N LEU A 89 15.63 5.33 0.71
CA LEU A 89 14.83 4.22 0.22
C LEU A 89 15.58 2.89 0.29
N SER A 90 16.82 2.84 -0.21
CA SER A 90 17.63 1.62 -0.25
C SER A 90 18.16 1.22 1.12
N ASP A 91 18.56 2.20 1.93
CA ASP A 91 19.35 1.95 3.14
C ASP A 91 18.47 1.75 4.36
N GLN A 92 17.26 2.33 4.37
CA GLN A 92 16.36 2.32 5.53
C GLN A 92 14.98 1.78 5.21
N TYR A 93 14.27 2.36 4.23
CA TYR A 93 12.85 2.05 4.00
C TYR A 93 12.65 0.59 3.54
N ILE A 94 13.31 0.18 2.46
CA ILE A 94 13.15 -1.17 1.89
C ILE A 94 13.62 -2.25 2.88
N PRO A 95 14.82 -2.17 3.51
CA PRO A 95 15.24 -3.16 4.50
C PRO A 95 14.29 -3.27 5.69
N SER A 96 13.83 -2.13 6.25
CA SER A 96 12.91 -2.13 7.39
C SER A 96 11.57 -2.79 7.04
N LYS A 97 11.04 -2.50 5.85
CA LYS A 97 9.78 -3.08 5.38
C LYS A 97 9.89 -4.58 5.12
N ILE A 98 11.00 -5.05 4.53
CA ILE A 98 11.23 -6.48 4.32
C ILE A 98 11.28 -7.21 5.67
N GLN A 99 11.99 -6.66 6.65
CA GLN A 99 12.04 -7.22 7.99
C GLN A 99 10.67 -7.28 8.66
N GLU A 100 9.84 -6.24 8.53
CA GLU A 100 8.47 -6.25 9.08
C GLU A 100 7.61 -7.36 8.47
N VAL A 101 7.73 -7.58 7.16
CA VAL A 101 7.01 -8.65 6.47
C VAL A 101 7.54 -10.04 6.86
N GLU A 102 8.85 -10.20 7.07
CA GLU A 102 9.45 -11.46 7.56
C GLU A 102 9.09 -11.76 9.02
N VAL A 103 8.96 -10.73 9.86
CA VAL A 103 8.65 -10.84 11.29
C VAL A 103 7.16 -11.15 11.52
N LEU A 104 6.27 -10.80 10.60
CA LEU A 104 4.89 -11.32 10.60
C LEU A 104 4.97 -12.80 10.21
N PRO A 105 4.86 -13.76 11.15
CA PRO A 105 4.98 -15.16 10.81
C PRO A 105 3.82 -15.45 9.86
N GLY A 106 4.18 -15.80 8.62
CA GLY A 106 3.22 -16.11 7.57
C GLY A 106 2.07 -16.90 8.17
N ASN A 107 0.86 -16.39 7.98
CA ASN A 107 -0.38 -17.07 8.34
C ASN A 107 -0.19 -18.54 8.02
N LYS A 108 0.08 -19.34 9.07
CA LYS A 108 0.04 -20.78 8.95
C LYS A 108 -1.40 -21.05 8.59
N ILE A 109 -1.64 -21.35 7.32
CA ILE A 109 -2.78 -22.12 6.87
C ILE A 109 -2.66 -23.43 7.65
N LYS A 110 -3.22 -23.44 8.87
CA LYS A 110 -3.38 -24.62 9.69
C LYS A 110 -4.61 -25.34 9.16
N SER A 111 -4.37 -26.61 8.83
CA SER A 111 -5.29 -27.76 8.75
C SER A 111 -6.46 -27.67 7.77
#